data_AF-A0A4Y7LVN7-F1
#
_entry.id   AF-A0A4Y7LVN7-F1
#
_cell.length_a   1.000
_cell.length_b   1.000
_cell.length_c   1.000
_cell.angle_alpha   90.00
_cell.angle_beta   90.00
_cell.angle_gamma   90.00
#
_symmetry.space_group_name_H-M   'P 1'
#
loop_
_entity.id
_entity.type
_entity.pdbx_description
1 polymer ?
#
loop_
_entity_poly.entity_id
_entity_poly.type
_entity_poly.pdbx_seq_one_letter_code
_entity_poly.pdbx_strand_id
1 'polypeptide(L)'
;MVLVPAARPYLLVPWSVPPLSVPPLSVPPWSVLPTSKSPFLVGKKEDEKISADNQRFMREVIQDKYRNKSPIKSSELDIAKTEWDPKTKRSGVIARNIGVYHMWQKDGTKVICTLLHVLDNHVIRYIPPEEYVTTLMGAKHFKNRKPLGCLVVGAEATNPEKFTRQYCNLFAEAGLMPKKRLARFIITPNAALPPCTPITAGHFVIGQAVDVYGKTIDYGFQGVVKRWGFKGGPASHGATKFHRRGGTIGTGRDKARVWPGTKMPGHMGSERRYARGLKIMRINMKYNVIYVKGTVPGPTNSIVQIFDTLLPLRKLKEAPPHPTYFPPEDGTLVEEDILDPSLHPFGSPSISV
;
A
#
# COMPACT_ATOMS: atom_id res chain seq x y z
N MET A 1 39.70 18.36 69.38
CA MET A 1 38.47 17.57 69.19
C MET A 1 37.63 18.31 68.14
N VAL A 2 37.78 17.95 66.86
CA VAL A 2 37.24 18.73 65.74
C VAL A 2 35.87 18.16 65.37
N LEU A 3 34.84 19.00 65.45
CA LEU A 3 33.45 18.69 65.12
C LEU A 3 33.29 18.47 63.60
N VAL A 4 32.85 17.27 63.22
CA VAL A 4 32.44 16.91 61.86
C VAL A 4 30.97 17.34 61.66
N PRO A 5 30.62 18.12 60.63
CA PRO A 5 29.23 18.48 60.36
C PRO A 5 28.46 17.30 59.76
N ALA A 6 27.28 17.03 60.33
CA ALA A 6 26.36 15.99 59.90
C ALA A 6 25.79 16.26 58.49
N ALA A 7 25.87 15.26 57.61
CA ALA A 7 25.29 15.29 56.27
C ALA A 7 23.75 15.30 56.33
N ARG A 8 23.11 16.19 55.57
CA ARG A 8 21.65 16.23 55.35
C ARG A 8 21.20 15.01 54.55
N PRO A 9 20.09 14.34 54.89
CA PRO A 9 19.52 13.29 54.06
C PRO A 9 18.88 13.89 52.80
N TYR A 10 19.33 13.46 51.63
CA TYR A 10 18.68 13.76 50.36
C TYR A 10 17.34 13.02 50.29
N LEU A 11 16.24 13.77 50.36
CA LEU A 11 14.91 13.30 50.01
C LEU A 11 14.85 13.01 48.50
N LEU A 12 14.89 11.73 48.14
CA LEU A 12 14.61 11.26 46.79
C LEU A 12 13.09 11.38 46.54
N VAL A 13 12.69 12.43 45.83
CA VAL A 13 11.34 12.58 45.29
C VAL A 13 11.20 11.57 44.13
N PRO A 14 10.26 10.60 44.19
CA PRO A 14 10.06 9.69 43.07
C PRO A 14 9.40 10.46 41.92
N TRP A 15 10.16 10.73 40.86
CA TRP A 15 9.62 11.17 39.58
C TRP A 15 8.76 10.05 38.99
N SER A 16 7.45 10.14 39.20
CA SER A 16 6.45 9.33 38.50
C SER A 16 6.33 9.82 37.06
N VAL A 17 7.11 9.24 36.15
CA VAL A 17 6.85 9.37 34.72
C VAL A 17 5.63 8.50 34.40
N PRO A 18 4.48 9.06 33.96
CA PRO A 18 3.36 8.23 33.56
C PRO A 18 3.78 7.38 32.35
N PRO A 19 3.48 6.07 32.32
CA PRO A 19 3.78 5.26 31.16
C PRO A 19 2.97 5.78 29.97
N LEU A 20 3.65 6.26 28.94
CA LEU A 20 3.10 6.47 27.60
C LEU A 20 2.52 5.14 27.11
N SER A 21 1.22 4.96 27.38
CA SER A 21 0.41 3.88 26.86
C SER A 21 0.21 4.14 25.37
N VAL A 22 1.14 3.67 24.55
CA VAL A 22 0.84 3.47 23.13
C VAL A 22 -0.17 2.32 23.09
N PRO A 23 -1.45 2.55 22.75
CA PRO A 23 -2.39 1.44 22.64
C PRO A 23 -1.82 0.46 21.59
N PRO A 24 -2.00 -0.86 21.77
CA PRO A 24 -1.71 -1.79 20.70
C PRO A 24 -2.44 -1.26 19.47
N LEU A 25 -1.72 -1.09 18.36
CA LEU A 25 -2.29 -0.78 17.05
C LEU A 25 -3.37 -1.83 16.82
N SER A 26 -4.60 -1.47 17.16
CA SER A 26 -5.77 -2.33 16.99
C SER A 26 -5.71 -2.81 15.57
N VAL A 27 -5.74 -4.12 15.38
CA VAL A 27 -6.03 -4.67 14.06
C VAL A 27 -7.35 -4.02 13.70
N PRO A 28 -7.37 -3.14 12.68
CA PRO A 28 -8.61 -2.48 12.32
C PRO A 28 -9.64 -3.57 11.97
N PRO A 29 -10.93 -3.38 12.28
CA PRO A 29 -11.98 -4.40 12.21
C PRO A 29 -12.32 -4.87 10.78
N TRP A 30 -11.46 -4.56 9.80
CA TRP A 30 -11.50 -5.10 8.45
C TRP A 30 -10.78 -6.45 8.31
N SER A 31 -10.26 -7.05 9.39
CA SER A 31 -9.69 -8.40 9.35
C SER A 31 -10.79 -9.45 9.22
N VAL A 32 -11.25 -9.67 7.99
CA VAL A 32 -11.86 -10.93 7.59
C VAL A 32 -10.76 -12.00 7.75
N LEU A 33 -10.94 -12.93 8.70
CA LEU A 33 -10.13 -14.15 8.75
C LEU A 33 -10.12 -14.76 7.33
N PRO A 34 -8.97 -15.16 6.78
CA PRO A 34 -8.95 -15.79 5.48
C PRO A 34 -9.65 -17.16 5.61
N THR A 35 -10.94 -17.21 5.28
CA THR A 35 -11.52 -18.43 4.74
C THR A 35 -10.70 -18.74 3.48
N SER A 36 -10.18 -19.97 3.38
CA SER A 36 -9.21 -20.37 2.34
C SER A 36 -9.75 -20.25 0.91
N LYS A 37 -11.02 -19.90 0.75
CA LYS A 37 -11.68 -19.59 -0.51
C LYS A 37 -11.92 -18.09 -0.56
N SER A 38 -11.26 -17.37 -1.48
CA SER A 38 -11.65 -15.99 -1.78
C SER A 38 -13.14 -16.01 -2.18
N PRO A 39 -14.04 -15.33 -1.44
CA PRO A 39 -15.49 -15.52 -1.55
C PRO A 39 -16.07 -15.12 -2.90
N PHE A 40 -15.27 -14.46 -3.75
CA PHE A 40 -15.63 -13.97 -5.07
C PHE A 40 -15.23 -14.91 -6.20
N LEU A 41 -14.40 -15.93 -5.96
CA LEU A 41 -14.09 -16.91 -6.99
C LEU A 41 -15.21 -17.95 -7.04
N VAL A 42 -15.64 -18.29 -8.25
CA VAL A 42 -16.54 -19.43 -8.45
C VAL A 42 -15.78 -20.67 -7.97
N GLY A 43 -16.37 -21.43 -7.04
CA GLY A 43 -15.82 -22.73 -6.66
C GLY A 43 -15.66 -23.58 -7.91
N LYS A 44 -14.53 -24.29 -8.05
CA LYS A 44 -14.25 -25.15 -9.20
C LYS A 44 -15.44 -26.10 -9.38
N LYS A 45 -16.33 -25.81 -10.34
CA LYS A 45 -17.33 -26.79 -10.78
C LYS A 45 -16.52 -27.94 -11.36
N GLU A 46 -16.90 -29.16 -11.05
CA GLU A 46 -16.39 -30.33 -11.78
C GLU A 46 -16.56 -30.01 -13.26
N ASP A 47 -15.44 -30.01 -13.98
CA ASP A 47 -15.38 -29.54 -15.36
C ASP A 47 -16.30 -30.44 -16.20
N GLU A 48 -17.55 -30.00 -16.43
CA GLU A 48 -18.28 -30.41 -17.63
C GLU A 48 -17.32 -30.12 -18.78
N LYS A 49 -16.90 -31.17 -19.50
CA LYS A 49 -15.86 -31.08 -20.53
C LYS A 49 -16.37 -30.23 -21.70
N ILE A 50 -16.24 -28.90 -21.57
CA ILE A 50 -16.50 -27.95 -22.65
C ILE A 50 -15.52 -28.28 -23.79
N SER A 51 -16.05 -28.49 -25.00
CA SER A 51 -15.22 -28.69 -26.20
C SER A 51 -14.20 -27.56 -26.39
N ALA A 52 -13.04 -27.87 -26.95
CA ALA A 52 -11.99 -26.89 -27.22
C ALA A 52 -12.51 -25.73 -28.10
N ASP A 53 -13.44 -26.00 -29.02
CA ASP A 53 -14.04 -25.00 -29.90
C ASP A 53 -14.92 -24.02 -29.12
N ASN A 54 -15.74 -24.52 -28.19
CA ASN A 54 -16.56 -23.69 -27.32
C ASN A 54 -15.69 -22.81 -26.40
N GLN A 55 -14.55 -23.32 -25.92
CA GLN A 55 -13.61 -22.51 -25.14
C GLN A 55 -12.96 -21.39 -25.97
N ARG A 56 -12.74 -21.60 -27.27
CA ARG A 56 -12.25 -20.55 -28.17
C ARG A 56 -13.33 -19.51 -28.41
N PHE A 57 -14.55 -19.95 -28.70
CA PHE A 57 -15.70 -19.07 -28.88
C PHE A 57 -15.97 -18.20 -27.64
N MET A 58 -15.95 -18.77 -26.43
CA MET A 58 -16.12 -17.97 -25.21
C MET A 58 -15.03 -16.92 -25.03
N ARG A 59 -13.77 -17.25 -25.35
CA ARG A 59 -12.66 -16.28 -25.30
C ARG A 59 -12.84 -15.15 -26.29
N GLU A 60 -13.31 -15.45 -27.50
CA GLU A 60 -13.61 -14.47 -28.54
C GLU A 60 -14.79 -13.56 -28.13
N VAL A 61 -15.90 -14.13 -27.67
CA VAL A 61 -17.05 -13.35 -27.16
C VAL A 61 -16.66 -12.44 -26.01
N ILE A 62 -15.81 -12.93 -25.08
CA ILE A 62 -15.28 -12.10 -23.99
C ILE A 62 -14.43 -10.98 -24.56
N GLN A 63 -13.52 -11.29 -25.49
CA GLN A 63 -12.66 -10.29 -26.12
C GLN A 63 -13.51 -9.22 -26.81
N ASP A 64 -14.44 -9.58 -27.67
CA ASP A 64 -15.30 -8.64 -28.40
C ASP A 64 -16.17 -7.79 -27.46
N LYS A 65 -16.70 -8.39 -26.40
CA LYS A 65 -17.49 -7.66 -25.39
C LYS A 65 -16.71 -6.54 -24.72
N TYR A 66 -15.41 -6.72 -24.50
CA TYR A 66 -14.56 -5.76 -23.78
C TYR A 66 -13.54 -5.04 -24.67
N ARG A 67 -13.45 -5.36 -25.97
CA ARG A 67 -12.52 -4.75 -26.93
C ARG A 67 -12.75 -3.25 -27.11
N ASN A 68 -14.01 -2.83 -27.03
CA ASN A 68 -14.46 -1.48 -27.40
C ASN A 68 -15.24 -0.73 -26.29
N LYS A 69 -15.22 -1.24 -25.04
CA LYS A 69 -15.95 -0.63 -23.91
C LYS A 69 -15.04 0.11 -22.94
N SER A 70 -14.29 1.08 -23.45
CA SER A 70 -13.94 2.25 -22.64
C SER A 70 -15.08 3.26 -22.89
N PRO A 71 -16.16 3.29 -22.10
CA PRO A 71 -17.36 4.06 -22.39
C PRO A 71 -17.16 5.52 -21.97
N ILE A 72 -16.04 6.09 -22.36
CA ILE A 72 -15.82 7.53 -22.32
C ILE A 72 -15.10 7.87 -23.61
N LYS A 73 -15.87 8.36 -24.59
CA LYS A 73 -15.33 9.33 -25.54
C LYS A 73 -14.85 10.49 -24.68
N SER A 74 -13.63 10.95 -24.88
CA SER A 74 -12.97 12.02 -24.12
C SER A 74 -13.81 13.30 -23.94
N SER A 75 -14.93 13.42 -24.66
CA SER A 75 -15.88 14.54 -24.68
C SER A 75 -16.98 14.54 -23.60
N GLU A 76 -17.30 13.44 -22.91
CA GLU A 76 -18.40 13.42 -21.90
C GLU A 76 -17.93 13.62 -20.46
N LEU A 77 -16.64 13.85 -20.28
CA LEU A 77 -16.08 14.26 -19.01
C LEU A 77 -15.68 15.72 -19.10
N ASP A 78 -16.66 16.59 -18.91
CA ASP A 78 -16.43 17.87 -18.26
C ASP A 78 -16.02 17.59 -16.80
N ILE A 79 -14.89 16.89 -16.59
CA ILE A 79 -14.08 17.12 -15.42
C ILE A 79 -13.63 18.56 -15.62
N ALA A 80 -14.41 19.51 -15.09
CA ALA A 80 -13.94 20.87 -14.91
C ALA A 80 -12.58 20.71 -14.23
N LYS A 81 -11.49 20.98 -14.99
CA LYS A 81 -10.11 20.79 -14.54
C LYS A 81 -9.99 21.57 -13.25
N THR A 82 -10.17 20.86 -12.14
CA THR A 82 -10.31 21.52 -10.86
C THR A 82 -8.91 21.95 -10.47
N GLU A 83 -8.78 23.15 -9.92
CA GLU A 83 -7.48 23.63 -9.52
C GLU A 83 -6.92 22.74 -8.39
N TRP A 84 -5.61 22.50 -8.43
CA TRP A 84 -4.95 21.72 -7.41
C TRP A 84 -4.70 22.55 -6.16
N ASP A 85 -5.26 22.12 -5.03
CA ASP A 85 -4.89 22.64 -3.72
C ASP A 85 -3.85 21.75 -3.01
N PRO A 86 -2.92 22.30 -2.21
CA PRO A 86 -2.00 21.51 -1.38
C PRO A 86 -2.67 20.61 -0.33
N LYS A 87 -3.95 20.87 -0.02
CA LYS A 87 -4.78 20.05 0.90
C LYS A 87 -5.50 18.92 0.18
N THR A 88 -5.55 18.95 -1.15
CA THR A 88 -6.21 17.95 -1.99
C THR A 88 -5.60 16.57 -1.79
N LYS A 89 -6.46 15.57 -1.69
CA LYS A 89 -6.07 14.16 -1.67
C LYS A 89 -6.51 13.54 -2.98
N ARG A 90 -5.52 13.29 -3.84
CA ARG A 90 -5.70 12.55 -5.09
C ARG A 90 -5.87 11.05 -4.83
N SER A 91 -6.28 10.34 -5.87
CA SER A 91 -6.34 8.89 -5.86
C SER A 91 -4.94 8.28 -5.78
N GLY A 92 -4.87 6.98 -5.49
CA GLY A 92 -3.66 6.20 -5.63
C GLY A 92 -3.81 5.17 -6.74
N VAL A 93 -2.77 4.36 -6.91
CA VAL A 93 -2.75 3.24 -7.86
C VAL A 93 -2.50 1.93 -7.13
N ILE A 94 -2.92 0.83 -7.73
CA ILE A 94 -2.55 -0.51 -7.31
C ILE A 94 -1.40 -0.97 -8.21
N ALA A 95 -0.30 -1.42 -7.62
CA ALA A 95 0.86 -1.88 -8.35
C ALA A 95 1.28 -3.28 -7.90
N ARG A 96 1.99 -3.97 -8.77
CA ARG A 96 2.64 -5.24 -8.49
C ARG A 96 4.12 -5.02 -8.25
N ASN A 97 4.63 -5.54 -7.15
CA ASN A 97 6.06 -5.51 -6.85
C ASN A 97 6.80 -6.48 -7.80
N ILE A 98 7.63 -5.98 -8.73
CA ILE A 98 8.43 -6.82 -9.62
C ILE A 98 9.70 -7.31 -8.91
N GLY A 99 10.30 -6.47 -8.08
CA GLY A 99 11.57 -6.77 -7.43
C GLY A 99 12.39 -5.52 -7.15
N VAL A 100 13.65 -5.74 -6.76
CA VAL A 100 14.59 -4.69 -6.38
C VAL A 100 15.67 -4.57 -7.44
N TYR A 101 16.05 -3.34 -7.76
CA TYR A 101 17.07 -2.98 -8.72
C TYR A 101 18.01 -1.93 -8.14
N HIS A 102 19.30 -2.02 -8.47
CA HIS A 102 20.30 -1.08 -8.02
C HIS A 102 20.52 0.00 -9.09
N MET A 103 20.47 1.26 -8.69
CA MET A 103 20.76 2.42 -9.53
C MET A 103 21.95 3.18 -8.96
N TRP A 104 22.57 4.02 -9.78
CA TRP A 104 23.69 4.86 -9.40
C TRP A 104 23.32 6.32 -9.55
N GLN A 105 23.70 7.14 -8.56
CA GLN A 105 23.64 8.58 -8.69
C GLN A 105 24.87 9.11 -9.42
N LYS A 106 24.79 10.34 -9.92
CA LYS A 106 25.92 11.05 -10.53
C LYS A 106 27.10 11.22 -9.57
N ASP A 107 26.83 11.23 -8.27
CA ASP A 107 27.84 11.30 -7.20
C ASP A 107 28.58 9.96 -6.96
N GLY A 108 28.26 8.90 -7.73
CA GLY A 108 28.80 7.55 -7.54
C GLY A 108 28.15 6.76 -6.40
N THR A 109 27.16 7.32 -5.70
CA THR A 109 26.45 6.59 -4.64
C THR A 109 25.48 5.56 -5.21
N LYS A 110 25.43 4.38 -4.59
CA LYS A 110 24.49 3.31 -4.95
C LYS A 110 23.14 3.54 -4.26
N VAL A 111 22.07 3.54 -5.04
CA VAL A 111 20.68 3.64 -4.56
C VAL A 111 19.93 2.35 -4.87
N ILE A 112 19.27 1.81 -3.86
CA ILE A 112 18.39 0.64 -4.00
C ILE A 112 16.98 1.14 -4.33
N CYS A 113 16.40 0.64 -5.42
CA CYS A 113 15.05 0.99 -5.87
C CYS A 113 14.19 -0.27 -6.03
N THR A 114 12.94 -0.22 -5.59
CA THR A 114 11.94 -1.26 -5.87
C THR A 114 11.13 -0.89 -7.11
N LEU A 115 10.93 -1.86 -8.01
CA LEU A 115 10.14 -1.71 -9.23
C LEU A 115 8.69 -2.08 -8.96
N LEU A 116 7.79 -1.14 -9.22
CA LEU A 116 6.36 -1.29 -9.03
C LEU A 116 5.64 -1.13 -10.36
N HIS A 117 5.03 -2.21 -10.85
CA HIS A 117 4.30 -2.23 -12.12
C HIS A 117 2.83 -1.86 -11.91
N VAL A 118 2.39 -0.77 -12.51
CA VAL A 118 1.01 -0.30 -12.52
C VAL A 118 0.24 -1.05 -13.61
N LEU A 119 -0.34 -2.19 -13.25
CA LEU A 119 -1.07 -3.08 -14.16
C LEU A 119 -2.54 -2.69 -14.27
N ASP A 120 -2.93 -2.15 -15.42
CA ASP A 120 -4.34 -2.05 -15.85
C ASP A 120 -5.27 -1.47 -14.76
N ASN A 121 -4.88 -0.30 -14.24
CA ASN A 121 -5.62 0.39 -13.20
C ASN A 121 -6.76 1.21 -13.82
N HIS A 122 -7.97 0.98 -13.32
CA HIS A 122 -9.16 1.72 -13.73
C HIS A 122 -9.99 2.11 -12.53
N VAL A 123 -10.63 3.28 -12.63
CA VAL A 123 -11.67 3.69 -11.68
C VAL A 123 -12.92 2.87 -11.95
N ILE A 124 -13.49 2.29 -10.90
CA ILE A 124 -14.72 1.48 -11.01
C ILE A 124 -15.92 2.32 -10.62
N ARG A 125 -15.81 3.01 -9.48
CA ARG A 125 -16.90 3.82 -8.94
C ARG A 125 -16.35 4.89 -8.00
N TYR A 126 -16.99 6.05 -8.02
CA TYR A 126 -16.81 7.11 -7.04
C TYR A 126 -18.01 7.11 -6.08
N ILE A 127 -17.74 7.21 -4.78
CA ILE A 127 -18.75 7.35 -3.73
C ILE A 127 -18.57 8.76 -3.12
N PRO A 128 -19.58 9.63 -3.20
CA PRO A 128 -19.50 10.99 -2.66
C PRO A 128 -19.35 10.97 -1.13
N PRO A 129 -18.87 12.07 -0.51
CA PRO A 129 -18.63 12.11 0.93
C PRO A 129 -19.87 11.82 1.77
N GLU A 130 -21.04 12.34 1.34
CA GLU A 130 -22.31 12.19 2.04
C GLU A 130 -22.72 10.73 2.15
N GLU A 131 -22.71 10.01 1.02
CA GLU A 131 -23.00 8.59 0.97
C GLU A 131 -21.92 7.78 1.70
N TYR A 132 -20.64 8.09 1.51
CA TYR A 132 -19.57 7.30 2.09
C TYR A 132 -19.59 7.29 3.62
N VAL A 133 -19.96 8.41 4.26
CA VAL A 133 -20.08 8.52 5.73
C VAL A 133 -21.13 7.55 6.29
N THR A 134 -22.22 7.30 5.57
CA THR A 134 -23.28 6.37 6.01
C THR A 134 -22.77 4.93 6.12
N THR A 135 -21.74 4.57 5.34
CA THR A 135 -21.15 3.24 5.40
C THR A 135 -20.44 3.02 6.75
N LEU A 136 -20.45 1.78 7.24
CA LEU A 136 -19.79 1.41 8.50
C LEU A 136 -18.30 1.83 8.53
N MET A 137 -17.63 1.77 7.36
CA MET A 137 -16.25 2.19 7.20
C MET A 137 -16.09 3.72 7.24
N GLY A 138 -16.97 4.47 6.58
CA GLY A 138 -16.95 5.93 6.58
C GLY A 138 -17.25 6.50 7.96
N ALA A 139 -18.30 6.02 8.63
CA ALA A 139 -18.68 6.42 9.97
C ALA A 139 -17.51 6.26 10.97
N LYS A 140 -16.79 5.13 10.90
CA LYS A 140 -15.61 4.90 11.75
C LYS A 140 -14.44 5.83 11.39
N HIS A 141 -14.21 6.09 10.10
CA HIS A 141 -13.07 6.89 9.65
C HIS A 141 -13.23 8.39 9.93
N PHE A 142 -14.48 8.90 9.84
CA PHE A 142 -14.79 10.33 9.92
C PHE A 142 -15.49 10.76 11.20
N LYS A 143 -15.55 9.91 12.24
CA LYS A 143 -16.20 10.25 13.52
C LYS A 143 -15.85 11.65 14.06
N ASN A 144 -14.58 12.07 13.92
CA ASN A 144 -14.07 13.37 14.39
C ASN A 144 -13.36 14.16 13.28
N ARG A 145 -13.70 13.95 11.99
CA ARG A 145 -12.96 14.53 10.85
C ARG A 145 -13.92 14.94 9.74
N LYS A 146 -13.52 15.93 8.92
CA LYS A 146 -14.29 16.32 7.73
C LYS A 146 -14.48 15.10 6.81
N PRO A 147 -15.71 14.82 6.36
CA PRO A 147 -15.96 13.70 5.47
C PRO A 147 -15.32 13.93 4.11
N LEU A 148 -14.82 12.85 3.52
CA LEU A 148 -14.18 12.84 2.20
C LEU A 148 -14.83 11.73 1.36
N GLY A 149 -14.68 11.84 0.05
CA GLY A 149 -15.18 10.83 -0.89
C GLY A 149 -14.30 9.57 -0.88
N CYS A 150 -14.82 8.51 -1.49
CA CYS A 150 -14.11 7.26 -1.66
C CYS A 150 -14.09 6.86 -3.13
N LEU A 151 -12.91 6.72 -3.71
CA LEU A 151 -12.71 6.19 -5.05
C LEU A 151 -12.35 4.71 -4.98
N VAL A 152 -13.08 3.88 -5.72
CA VAL A 152 -12.77 2.45 -5.87
C VAL A 152 -11.98 2.27 -7.15
N VAL A 153 -10.74 1.79 -7.02
CA VAL A 153 -9.83 1.50 -8.14
C VAL A 153 -9.62 0.00 -8.22
N GLY A 154 -9.63 -0.53 -9.44
CA GLY A 154 -9.36 -1.94 -9.72
C GLY A 154 -8.13 -2.13 -10.59
N ALA A 155 -7.40 -3.22 -10.36
CA ALA A 155 -6.21 -3.61 -11.11
C ALA A 155 -6.20 -5.09 -11.49
N GLU A 156 -5.43 -5.39 -12.54
CA GLU A 156 -5.32 -6.70 -13.19
C GLU A 156 -6.67 -7.21 -13.73
N ALA A 157 -7.01 -6.91 -14.99
CA ALA A 157 -8.13 -7.57 -15.68
C ALA A 157 -7.96 -9.09 -15.66
N THR A 158 -9.07 -9.79 -15.43
CA THR A 158 -9.11 -11.25 -15.36
C THR A 158 -10.40 -11.75 -16.01
N ASN A 159 -10.37 -12.98 -16.52
CA ASN A 159 -11.54 -13.63 -17.11
C ASN A 159 -12.76 -13.59 -16.15
N PRO A 160 -13.92 -13.03 -16.58
CA PRO A 160 -15.17 -13.01 -15.82
C PRO A 160 -15.63 -14.37 -15.30
N GLU A 161 -15.35 -15.47 -16.01
CA GLU A 161 -15.76 -16.83 -15.66
C GLU A 161 -15.24 -17.26 -14.28
N LYS A 162 -14.10 -16.70 -13.86
CA LYS A 162 -13.48 -17.03 -12.57
C LYS A 162 -14.23 -16.44 -11.39
N PHE A 163 -15.12 -15.47 -11.61
CA PHE A 163 -15.76 -14.70 -10.55
C PHE A 163 -17.26 -14.93 -10.46
N THR A 164 -17.81 -14.72 -9.27
CA THR A 164 -19.25 -14.77 -9.04
C THR A 164 -19.98 -13.66 -9.82
N ARG A 165 -21.23 -13.94 -10.21
CA ARG A 165 -22.07 -12.98 -10.94
C ARG A 165 -22.19 -11.64 -10.21
N GLN A 166 -22.32 -11.67 -8.88
CA GLN A 166 -22.40 -10.47 -8.04
C GLN A 166 -21.13 -9.63 -8.14
N TYR A 167 -19.96 -10.27 -8.16
CA TYR A 167 -18.69 -9.56 -8.32
C TYR A 167 -18.57 -8.94 -9.71
N CYS A 168 -18.94 -9.67 -10.76
CA CYS A 168 -18.96 -9.15 -12.13
C CYS A 168 -19.92 -7.96 -12.29
N ASN A 169 -21.05 -7.96 -11.58
CA ASN A 169 -22.03 -6.87 -11.63
C ASN A 169 -21.47 -5.53 -11.12
N LEU A 170 -20.46 -5.55 -10.24
CA LEU A 170 -19.80 -4.32 -9.76
C LEU A 170 -19.12 -3.53 -10.89
N PHE A 171 -18.73 -4.20 -11.96
CA PHE A 171 -18.03 -3.60 -13.10
C PHE A 171 -18.96 -3.29 -14.27
N ALA A 172 -20.24 -3.71 -14.19
CA ALA A 172 -21.20 -3.55 -15.27
C ALA A 172 -21.50 -2.07 -15.58
N GLU A 173 -21.64 -1.25 -14.54
CA GLU A 173 -21.84 0.20 -14.65
C GLU A 173 -20.67 0.89 -15.35
N ALA A 174 -19.44 0.50 -14.99
CA ALA A 174 -18.23 1.03 -15.62
C ALA A 174 -17.92 0.42 -17.00
N GLY A 175 -18.64 -0.63 -17.42
CA GLY A 175 -18.38 -1.35 -18.67
C GLY A 175 -17.06 -2.13 -18.71
N LEU A 176 -16.37 -2.30 -17.57
CA LEU A 176 -15.03 -2.89 -17.49
C LEU A 176 -15.05 -4.41 -17.34
N MET A 177 -13.94 -5.03 -17.74
CA MET A 177 -13.66 -6.42 -17.39
C MET A 177 -13.40 -6.54 -15.88
N PRO A 178 -13.86 -7.62 -15.21
CA PRO A 178 -13.63 -7.82 -13.79
C PRO A 178 -12.14 -7.78 -13.44
N LYS A 179 -11.82 -6.97 -12.43
CA LYS A 179 -10.44 -6.81 -11.95
C LYS A 179 -10.18 -7.75 -10.77
N LYS A 180 -8.97 -8.30 -10.66
CA LYS A 180 -8.59 -9.24 -9.59
C LYS A 180 -8.40 -8.57 -8.23
N ARG A 181 -8.02 -7.30 -8.23
CA ARG A 181 -7.69 -6.53 -7.02
C ARG A 181 -8.45 -5.23 -7.01
N LEU A 182 -9.04 -4.92 -5.86
CA LEU A 182 -9.75 -3.68 -5.59
C LEU A 182 -9.09 -2.95 -4.42
N ALA A 183 -8.99 -1.63 -4.53
CA ALA A 183 -8.54 -0.75 -3.47
C ALA A 183 -9.50 0.44 -3.36
N ARG A 184 -9.62 0.95 -2.13
CA ARG A 184 -10.38 2.16 -1.84
C ARG A 184 -9.40 3.26 -1.48
N PHE A 185 -9.50 4.39 -2.17
CA PHE A 185 -8.72 5.58 -1.89
C PHE A 185 -9.66 6.67 -1.37
N ILE A 186 -9.29 7.25 -0.24
CA ILE A 186 -10.04 8.37 0.34
C ILE A 186 -9.56 9.64 -0.34
N ILE A 187 -10.47 10.30 -1.05
CA ILE A 187 -10.14 11.42 -1.93
C ILE A 187 -10.95 12.66 -1.57
N THR A 188 -10.40 13.83 -1.86
CA THR A 188 -11.16 15.08 -1.84
C THR A 188 -12.12 15.13 -3.03
N PRO A 189 -13.32 15.71 -2.89
CA PRO A 189 -14.27 15.85 -4.02
C PRO A 189 -13.66 16.50 -5.26
N ASN A 190 -12.75 17.46 -5.09
CA ASN A 190 -12.01 18.12 -6.16
C ASN A 190 -11.16 17.15 -7.02
N ALA A 191 -10.79 15.99 -6.47
CA ALA A 191 -10.01 14.96 -7.16
C ALA A 191 -10.87 13.75 -7.60
N ALA A 192 -12.20 13.93 -7.68
CA ALA A 192 -13.09 12.87 -8.14
C ALA A 192 -12.79 12.50 -9.59
N LEU A 193 -12.77 11.20 -9.86
CA LEU A 193 -12.60 10.66 -11.19
C LEU A 193 -13.85 9.86 -11.57
N PRO A 194 -14.30 9.97 -12.81
CA PRO A 194 -15.45 9.22 -13.30
C PRO A 194 -15.10 7.74 -13.49
N PRO A 195 -16.10 6.86 -13.44
CA PRO A 195 -15.91 5.43 -13.67
C PRO A 195 -15.30 5.18 -15.05
N CYS A 196 -14.55 4.09 -15.19
CA CYS A 196 -13.79 3.71 -16.37
C CYS A 196 -12.56 4.60 -16.73
N THR A 197 -12.20 5.60 -15.92
CA THR A 197 -10.96 6.35 -16.17
C THR A 197 -9.72 5.46 -15.94
N PRO A 198 -8.80 5.34 -16.92
CA PRO A 198 -7.54 4.64 -16.73
C PRO A 198 -6.57 5.48 -15.89
N ILE A 199 -5.80 4.83 -15.02
CA ILE A 199 -4.75 5.49 -14.23
C ILE A 199 -3.40 4.84 -14.56
N THR A 200 -2.50 5.62 -15.14
CA THR A 200 -1.17 5.16 -15.57
C THR A 200 -0.07 5.55 -14.58
N ALA A 201 1.17 5.14 -14.85
CA ALA A 201 2.31 5.49 -13.99
C ALA A 201 2.60 7.01 -13.97
N GLY A 202 2.24 7.74 -15.04
CA GLY A 202 2.36 9.20 -15.14
C GLY A 202 1.47 9.96 -14.17
N HIS A 203 0.60 9.27 -13.43
CA HIS A 203 -0.12 9.84 -12.30
C HIS A 203 0.83 10.42 -11.24
N PHE A 204 2.05 9.92 -11.12
CA PHE A 204 3.05 10.46 -10.20
C PHE A 204 4.13 11.25 -10.94
N VAL A 205 4.78 12.16 -10.20
CA VAL A 205 5.91 12.95 -10.70
C VAL A 205 7.20 12.45 -10.06
N ILE A 206 8.31 12.65 -10.76
CA ILE A 206 9.64 12.36 -10.24
C ILE A 206 9.96 13.23 -9.04
N GLY A 207 10.70 12.67 -8.08
CA GLY A 207 11.09 13.38 -6.86
C GLY A 207 9.98 13.48 -5.81
N GLN A 208 8.74 13.20 -6.19
CA GLN A 208 7.61 13.09 -5.28
C GLN A 208 7.86 11.99 -4.23
N ALA A 209 7.42 12.25 -2.99
CA ALA A 209 7.37 11.25 -1.95
C ALA A 209 6.01 10.54 -1.92
N VAL A 210 6.04 9.21 -1.91
CA VAL A 210 4.86 8.35 -1.89
C VAL A 210 4.88 7.42 -0.69
N ASP A 211 3.69 7.02 -0.27
CA ASP A 211 3.50 5.97 0.73
C ASP A 211 3.02 4.71 0.02
N VAL A 212 3.65 3.58 0.36
CA VAL A 212 3.31 2.27 -0.19
C VAL A 212 2.71 1.41 0.91
N TYR A 213 1.51 0.91 0.67
CA TYR A 213 0.77 0.05 1.58
C TYR A 213 0.64 -1.35 1.01
N GLY A 214 1.09 -2.35 1.76
CA GLY A 214 1.14 -3.73 1.28
C GLY A 214 1.06 -4.73 2.41
N LYS A 215 0.83 -6.00 2.04
CA LYS A 215 0.87 -7.13 2.97
C LYS A 215 2.31 -7.60 3.11
N THR A 216 2.82 -7.64 4.34
CA THR A 216 4.18 -8.14 4.63
C THR A 216 4.29 -9.63 4.34
N ILE A 217 5.53 -10.09 4.13
CA ILE A 217 5.86 -11.52 4.01
C ILE A 217 5.30 -12.28 5.21
N ASP A 218 4.74 -13.45 4.95
CA ASP A 218 4.25 -14.36 5.98
C ASP A 218 5.39 -15.24 6.48
N TYR A 219 5.68 -15.17 7.78
CA TYR A 219 6.69 -16.01 8.42
C TYR A 219 6.08 -17.11 9.28
N GLY A 220 4.75 -17.22 9.35
CA GLY A 220 4.06 -18.21 10.20
C GLY A 220 4.30 -17.98 11.70
N PHE A 221 4.20 -19.05 12.51
CA PHE A 221 4.44 -18.98 13.95
C PHE A 221 5.93 -18.82 14.26
N GLN A 222 6.30 -17.72 14.90
CA GLN A 222 7.69 -17.39 15.22
C GLN A 222 7.91 -17.26 16.73
N GLY A 223 9.08 -17.70 17.19
CA GLY A 223 9.55 -17.53 18.56
C GLY A 223 9.87 -16.07 18.90
N VAL A 224 9.98 -15.76 20.19
CA VAL A 224 10.20 -14.38 20.71
C VAL A 224 11.47 -13.71 20.19
N VAL A 225 12.52 -14.48 19.93
CA VAL A 225 13.80 -13.95 19.41
C VAL A 225 13.59 -13.38 18.01
N LYS A 226 12.97 -14.15 17.09
CA LYS A 226 12.77 -13.69 15.70
C LYS A 226 11.62 -12.69 15.58
N ARG A 227 10.55 -12.85 16.35
CA ARG A 227 9.35 -11.99 16.30
C ARG A 227 9.58 -10.62 16.93
N TRP A 228 10.29 -10.56 18.06
CA TRP A 228 10.41 -9.36 18.89
C TRP A 228 11.85 -8.88 19.13
N GLY A 229 12.86 -9.59 18.62
CA GLY A 229 14.27 -9.23 18.81
C GLY A 229 14.79 -9.48 20.23
N PHE A 230 14.22 -10.44 20.96
CA PHE A 230 14.71 -10.78 22.31
C PHE A 230 16.11 -11.38 22.23
N LYS A 231 17.00 -11.01 23.17
CA LYS A 231 18.40 -11.49 23.19
C LYS A 231 18.52 -13.01 23.43
N GLY A 232 17.58 -13.60 24.19
CA GLY A 232 17.66 -15.00 24.61
C GLY A 232 18.61 -15.21 25.81
N GLY A 233 19.01 -16.46 26.03
CA GLY A 233 19.99 -16.85 27.05
C GLY A 233 21.40 -17.01 26.48
N PRO A 234 22.46 -17.02 27.33
CA PRO A 234 23.81 -17.33 26.88
C PRO A 234 23.91 -18.74 26.30
N ALA A 235 24.90 -18.96 25.42
CA ALA A 235 25.15 -20.25 24.77
C ALA A 235 25.94 -21.23 25.64
N SER A 236 26.75 -20.73 26.59
CA SER A 236 27.63 -21.50 27.46
C SER A 236 27.38 -21.17 28.94
N HIS A 237 28.28 -21.59 29.84
CA HIS A 237 28.22 -21.36 31.30
C HIS A 237 26.98 -21.95 31.98
N GLY A 238 26.67 -23.22 31.68
CA GLY A 238 25.61 -23.98 32.37
C GLY A 238 24.20 -23.69 31.85
N ALA A 239 24.05 -22.95 30.75
CA ALA A 239 22.75 -22.62 30.19
C ALA A 239 22.00 -23.87 29.69
N THR A 240 21.01 -24.34 30.44
CA THR A 240 20.28 -25.57 30.10
C THR A 240 18.91 -25.25 29.48
N LYS A 241 18.72 -25.57 28.19
CA LYS A 241 17.43 -25.52 27.46
C LYS A 241 16.72 -24.14 27.41
N PHE A 242 17.40 -23.03 27.72
CA PHE A 242 16.78 -21.69 27.76
C PHE A 242 17.28 -20.67 26.71
N HIS A 243 18.18 -21.07 25.81
CA HIS A 243 18.83 -20.23 24.80
C HIS A 243 17.91 -19.26 24.04
N ARG A 244 16.68 -19.67 23.70
CA ARG A 244 15.74 -18.87 22.88
C ARG A 244 14.39 -18.61 23.57
N ARG A 245 14.32 -18.80 24.88
CA ARG A 245 13.10 -18.57 25.67
C ARG A 245 12.88 -17.07 25.93
N GLY A 246 11.64 -16.68 26.24
CA GLY A 246 11.27 -15.29 26.51
C GLY A 246 11.71 -14.75 27.86
N GLY A 247 12.10 -15.63 28.79
CA GLY A 247 12.38 -15.24 30.17
C GLY A 247 11.10 -14.91 30.94
N THR A 248 11.22 -14.01 31.91
CA THR A 248 10.12 -13.58 32.79
C THR A 248 9.09 -12.75 32.01
N ILE A 249 7.80 -13.05 32.20
CA ILE A 249 6.67 -12.43 31.48
C ILE A 249 5.83 -11.46 32.33
N GLY A 250 6.16 -11.28 33.61
CA GLY A 250 5.39 -10.43 34.52
C GLY A 250 6.13 -10.10 35.82
N THR A 251 5.60 -9.12 36.55
CA THR A 251 6.08 -8.67 37.86
C THR A 251 5.18 -9.25 38.96
N GLY A 252 5.77 -9.78 40.03
CA GLY A 252 5.05 -10.54 41.07
C GLY A 252 4.19 -9.72 42.04
N ARG A 253 3.28 -10.45 42.70
CA ARG A 253 2.39 -10.15 43.85
C ARG A 253 1.12 -9.33 43.61
N ASP A 254 1.18 -8.05 43.25
CA ASP A 254 -0.05 -7.22 43.27
C ASP A 254 -1.00 -7.46 42.09
N LYS A 255 -0.47 -7.94 40.96
CA LYS A 255 -1.25 -8.24 39.75
C LYS A 255 -0.85 -9.62 39.26
N ALA A 256 -1.56 -10.65 39.72
CA ALA A 256 -1.37 -12.06 39.35
C ALA A 256 -1.87 -12.38 37.92
N ARG A 257 -1.57 -11.51 36.93
CA ARG A 257 -1.94 -11.70 35.53
C ARG A 257 -0.88 -11.15 34.58
N VAL A 258 -0.89 -11.65 33.35
CA VAL A 258 -0.08 -11.09 32.25
C VAL A 258 -0.75 -9.84 31.69
N TRP A 259 0.02 -8.79 31.45
CA TRP A 259 -0.49 -7.55 30.85
C TRP A 259 -0.96 -7.79 29.40
N PRO A 260 -2.14 -7.30 28.99
CA PRO A 260 -2.57 -7.35 27.60
C PRO A 260 -1.53 -6.66 26.69
N GLY A 261 -1.19 -7.30 25.57
CA GLY A 261 -0.15 -6.81 24.67
C GLY A 261 1.29 -7.20 25.05
N THR A 262 1.49 -8.03 26.08
CA THR A 262 2.82 -8.59 26.39
C THR A 262 3.39 -9.34 25.20
N LYS A 263 4.66 -9.09 24.88
CA LYS A 263 5.37 -9.68 23.74
C LYS A 263 5.59 -11.18 23.96
N MET A 264 4.87 -12.00 23.18
CA MET A 264 4.88 -13.47 23.25
C MET A 264 5.13 -14.11 21.88
N PRO A 265 5.55 -15.38 21.79
CA PRO A 265 5.68 -16.07 20.51
C PRO A 265 4.32 -16.14 19.80
N GLY A 266 4.32 -16.21 18.47
CA GLY A 266 3.07 -16.23 17.71
C GLY A 266 3.28 -15.92 16.24
N HIS A 267 2.17 -15.76 15.53
CA HIS A 267 2.18 -15.46 14.10
C HIS A 267 2.91 -14.14 13.82
N MET A 268 3.86 -14.17 12.89
CA MET A 268 4.65 -13.01 12.45
C MET A 268 4.45 -12.78 10.95
N GLY A 269 4.19 -11.52 10.58
CA GLY A 269 3.98 -11.16 9.19
C GLY A 269 2.55 -11.41 8.73
N SER A 270 2.32 -11.46 7.42
CA SER A 270 0.97 -11.51 6.83
C SER A 270 0.03 -10.36 7.25
N GLU A 271 0.60 -9.30 7.82
CA GLU A 271 -0.11 -8.08 8.24
C GLU A 271 0.05 -6.99 7.17
N ARG A 272 -0.84 -6.00 7.15
CA ARG A 272 -0.68 -4.85 6.26
C ARG A 272 0.13 -3.75 6.95
N ARG A 273 1.16 -3.24 6.26
CA ARG A 273 2.06 -2.19 6.76
C ARG A 273 2.28 -1.13 5.69
N TYR A 274 2.62 0.08 6.14
CA TYR A 274 3.00 1.20 5.30
C TYR A 274 4.52 1.34 5.28
N ALA A 275 5.12 1.48 4.11
CA ALA A 275 6.42 2.10 3.92
C ALA A 275 6.17 3.55 3.47
N ARG A 276 6.56 4.53 4.28
CA ARG A 276 6.17 5.94 4.09
C ARG A 276 7.33 6.79 3.61
N GLY A 277 7.01 7.83 2.83
CA GLY A 277 7.96 8.87 2.42
C GLY A 277 9.03 8.38 1.44
N LEU A 278 8.72 7.35 0.64
CA LEU A 278 9.65 6.82 -0.35
C LEU A 278 9.71 7.75 -1.57
N LYS A 279 10.91 8.12 -2.02
CA LYS A 279 11.09 9.02 -3.18
C LYS A 279 10.95 8.25 -4.49
N ILE A 280 10.22 8.79 -5.47
CA ILE A 280 10.21 8.26 -6.84
C ILE A 280 11.48 8.73 -7.55
N MET A 281 12.22 7.77 -8.11
CA MET A 281 13.52 8.01 -8.74
C MET A 281 13.47 7.91 -10.28
N ARG A 282 12.59 7.07 -10.82
CA ARG A 282 12.40 6.89 -12.27
C ARG A 282 10.96 6.44 -12.53
N ILE A 283 10.40 6.88 -13.65
CA ILE A 283 9.10 6.42 -14.14
C ILE A 283 9.28 5.99 -15.59
N ASN A 284 8.87 4.77 -15.90
CA ASN A 284 8.80 4.28 -17.27
C ASN A 284 7.33 4.27 -17.72
N MET A 285 7.01 5.12 -18.69
CA MET A 285 5.64 5.31 -19.18
C MET A 285 5.20 4.17 -20.11
N LYS A 286 6.12 3.61 -20.90
CA LYS A 286 5.85 2.52 -21.85
C LYS A 286 5.37 1.24 -21.16
N TYR A 287 6.07 0.84 -20.10
CA TYR A 287 5.74 -0.36 -19.33
C TYR A 287 4.94 -0.05 -18.07
N ASN A 288 4.58 1.22 -17.81
CA ASN A 288 3.90 1.65 -16.60
C ASN A 288 4.61 1.18 -15.30
N VAL A 289 5.93 1.36 -15.22
CA VAL A 289 6.74 0.95 -14.06
C VAL A 289 7.25 2.16 -13.30
N ILE A 290 7.05 2.15 -11.98
CA ILE A 290 7.53 3.18 -11.06
C ILE A 290 8.69 2.62 -10.25
N TYR A 291 9.79 3.36 -10.19
CA TYR A 291 10.96 3.02 -9.39
C TYR A 291 10.98 3.86 -8.12
N VAL A 292 10.81 3.19 -6.99
CA VAL A 292 10.71 3.83 -5.68
C VAL A 292 11.96 3.53 -4.85
N LYS A 293 12.60 4.57 -4.29
CA LYS A 293 13.80 4.44 -3.45
C LYS A 293 13.49 3.65 -2.18
N GLY A 294 14.23 2.57 -1.93
CA GLY A 294 14.10 1.71 -0.77
C GLY A 294 13.32 0.42 -1.04
N THR A 295 12.81 -0.18 0.04
CA THR A 295 12.08 -1.46 0.01
C THR A 295 10.60 -1.27 0.31
N VAL A 296 9.80 -2.21 -0.19
CA VAL A 296 8.34 -2.20 -0.11
C VAL A 296 7.86 -3.43 0.67
N PRO A 297 6.75 -3.33 1.44
CA PRO A 297 6.19 -4.47 2.15
C PRO A 297 5.70 -5.58 1.21
N GLY A 298 6.18 -6.80 1.47
CA GLY A 298 5.70 -8.02 0.82
C GLY A 298 6.75 -8.69 -0.06
N PRO A 299 6.52 -9.95 -0.45
CA PRO A 299 7.42 -10.66 -1.36
C PRO A 299 7.36 -10.07 -2.77
N THR A 300 8.27 -10.51 -3.64
CA THR A 300 8.15 -10.29 -5.08
C THR A 300 6.81 -10.80 -5.61
N ASN A 301 6.24 -10.12 -6.59
CA ASN A 301 4.89 -10.30 -7.14
C ASN A 301 3.73 -9.99 -6.18
N SER A 302 3.99 -9.43 -5.00
CA SER A 302 2.92 -8.96 -4.14
C SER A 302 2.20 -7.75 -4.74
N ILE A 303 0.93 -7.57 -4.35
CA ILE A 303 0.14 -6.41 -4.73
C ILE A 303 0.25 -5.37 -3.62
N VAL A 304 0.52 -4.14 -4.02
CA VAL A 304 0.68 -2.99 -3.13
C VAL A 304 -0.16 -1.82 -3.64
N GLN A 305 -0.53 -0.93 -2.72
CA GLN A 305 -1.22 0.32 -3.02
C GLN A 305 -0.21 1.44 -2.87
N ILE A 306 -0.11 2.30 -3.87
CA ILE A 306 0.77 3.47 -3.89
C ILE A 306 -0.14 4.69 -3.91
N PHE A 307 0.14 5.66 -3.04
CA PHE A 307 -0.57 6.93 -3.00
C PHE A 307 0.35 8.01 -2.46
N ASP A 308 -0.06 9.27 -2.59
CA ASP A 308 0.69 10.41 -2.09
C ASP A 308 1.03 10.29 -0.60
N THR A 309 2.21 10.78 -0.23
CA THR A 309 2.64 10.67 1.16
C THR A 309 1.71 11.40 2.13
N LEU A 310 1.45 10.76 3.26
CA LEU A 310 0.72 11.39 4.37
C LEU A 310 1.64 12.21 5.28
N LEU A 311 2.96 12.15 5.07
CA LEU A 311 3.94 12.88 5.88
C LEU A 311 3.83 14.39 5.63
N PRO A 312 3.53 15.22 6.65
CA PRO A 312 3.31 16.66 6.45
C PRO A 312 4.49 17.40 5.80
N LEU A 313 5.72 17.04 6.18
CA LEU A 313 6.94 17.72 5.71
C LEU A 313 7.39 17.34 4.30
N ARG A 314 6.82 16.26 3.73
CA ARG A 314 7.21 15.73 2.42
C ARG A 314 6.09 15.81 1.39
N LYS A 315 5.06 16.60 1.67
CA LYS A 315 4.00 16.88 0.71
C LYS A 315 4.53 17.62 -0.51
N LEU A 316 3.82 17.47 -1.62
CA LEU A 316 4.08 18.20 -2.84
C LEU A 316 3.93 19.71 -2.61
N LYS A 317 4.88 20.47 -3.16
CA LYS A 317 4.85 21.94 -3.19
C LYS A 317 4.26 22.45 -4.49
N GLU A 318 4.64 21.80 -5.59
CA GLU A 318 4.16 22.08 -6.94
C GLU A 318 2.97 21.17 -7.28
N ALA A 319 2.10 21.65 -8.16
CA ALA A 319 0.93 20.92 -8.59
C ALA A 319 1.33 19.69 -9.43
N PRO A 320 1.04 18.47 -8.97
CA PRO A 320 1.20 17.27 -9.79
C PRO A 320 0.06 17.20 -10.83
N PRO A 321 0.12 16.28 -11.82
CA PRO A 321 -0.98 16.07 -12.77
C PRO A 321 -2.29 15.80 -12.03
N HIS A 322 -3.25 16.73 -12.12
CA HIS A 322 -4.49 16.70 -11.34
C HIS A 322 -5.71 16.76 -12.28
N PRO A 323 -6.78 15.97 -12.02
CA PRO A 323 -6.93 14.95 -10.95
C PRO A 323 -6.11 13.68 -11.19
N THR A 324 -5.76 13.40 -12.43
CA THR A 324 -4.83 12.34 -12.85
C THR A 324 -4.07 12.80 -14.10
N TYR A 325 -3.09 12.02 -14.53
CA TYR A 325 -2.44 12.21 -15.82
C TYR A 325 -3.31 11.66 -16.95
N PHE A 326 -3.60 12.50 -17.94
CA PHE A 326 -4.24 12.10 -19.19
C PHE A 326 -3.20 12.19 -20.31
N PRO A 327 -3.05 11.15 -21.14
CA PRO A 327 -2.16 11.24 -22.30
C PRO A 327 -2.70 12.31 -23.28
N PRO A 328 -1.82 13.11 -23.91
CA PRO A 328 -2.24 14.10 -24.88
C PRO A 328 -2.92 13.45 -26.09
N GLU A 329 -4.02 14.04 -26.58
CA GLU A 329 -4.78 13.54 -27.74
C GLU A 329 -3.99 13.71 -29.06
N ASP A 330 -3.04 14.64 -29.10
CA ASP A 330 -2.24 15.01 -30.27
C ASP A 330 -1.23 13.93 -30.72
N GLY A 331 -1.18 12.79 -30.01
CA GLY A 331 -0.29 11.67 -30.37
C GLY A 331 1.21 11.96 -30.17
N THR A 332 1.57 13.09 -29.55
CA THR A 332 2.94 13.41 -29.19
C THR A 332 3.54 12.31 -28.30
N LEU A 333 4.70 11.81 -28.70
CA LEU A 333 5.45 10.80 -27.94
C LEU A 333 5.96 11.44 -26.64
N VAL A 334 5.34 11.06 -25.53
CA VAL A 334 5.82 11.37 -24.19
C VAL A 334 7.14 10.61 -23.98
N GLU A 335 8.11 11.25 -23.33
CA GLU A 335 9.38 10.59 -22.97
C GLU A 335 9.11 9.23 -22.32
N GLU A 336 9.67 8.16 -22.91
CA GLU A 336 9.38 6.79 -22.47
C GLU A 336 9.89 6.53 -21.05
N ASP A 337 11.03 7.14 -20.69
CA ASP A 337 11.74 6.97 -19.43
C ASP A 337 12.11 8.32 -18.85
N ILE A 338 11.47 8.68 -17.75
CA ILE A 338 11.68 9.94 -17.06
C ILE A 338 12.52 9.64 -15.80
N LEU A 339 13.69 10.27 -15.65
CA LEU A 339 14.64 10.01 -14.56
C LEU A 339 14.79 11.21 -13.61
N ASP A 340 15.04 10.94 -12.33
CA ASP A 340 15.46 11.97 -11.37
C ASP A 340 16.80 12.57 -11.79
N PRO A 341 16.96 13.91 -11.73
CA PRO A 341 18.20 14.58 -12.13
C PRO A 341 19.46 14.09 -11.41
N SER A 342 19.31 13.50 -10.21
CA SER A 342 20.42 12.93 -9.45
C SER A 342 20.90 11.57 -9.97
N LEU A 343 20.09 10.85 -10.76
CA LEU A 343 20.47 9.55 -11.30
C LEU A 343 21.43 9.68 -12.48
N HIS A 344 22.37 8.74 -12.56
CA HIS A 344 23.20 8.55 -13.74
C HIS A 344 22.38 7.81 -14.80
N PRO A 345 22.14 8.40 -15.99
CA PRO A 345 21.37 7.75 -17.03
C PRO A 345 22.18 6.64 -17.70
N PHE A 346 21.53 5.50 -17.93
CA PHE A 346 22.14 4.37 -18.60
C PHE A 346 22.54 4.75 -20.04
N GLY A 347 23.80 4.50 -20.42
CA GLY A 347 24.35 4.86 -21.73
C GLY A 347 25.06 6.22 -21.79
N SER A 348 24.96 7.04 -20.74
CA SER A 348 25.79 8.25 -20.63
C SER A 348 27.24 7.90 -20.28
N PRO A 349 28.21 8.79 -20.59
CA PRO A 349 29.62 8.52 -20.30
C PRO A 349 29.86 8.19 -18.83
N SER A 350 30.91 7.42 -18.57
CA SER A 350 31.32 7.04 -17.23
C SER A 350 31.57 8.29 -16.37
N ILE A 351 31.21 8.20 -15.10
CA ILE A 351 31.43 9.28 -14.13
C ILE A 351 32.95 9.44 -13.98
N SER A 352 33.47 10.63 -14.30
CA SER A 352 34.83 11.05 -13.95
C SER A 352 34.76 11.88 -12.67
N VAL A 353 35.70 11.64 -11.76
CA VAL A 353 35.79 12.29 -10.45
C VAL A 353 36.68 13.51 -10.52
#